data_AF-A0AAW7E9F7-F1
#
_entry.id   AF-A0AAW7E9F7-F1
#
_cell.length_a   1.000
_cell.length_b   1.000
_cell.length_c   1.000
_cell.angle_alpha   90.00
_cell.angle_beta   90.00
_cell.angle_gamma   90.00
#
_symmetry.space_group_name_H-M   'P 1'
#
loop_
_entity.id
_entity.type
_entity.pdbx_description
1 polymer ?
#
loop_
_entity_poly.entity_id
_entity_poly.type
_entity_poly.pdbx_seq_one_letter_code
_entity_poly.pdbx_strand_id
1 'polypeptide(L)' 'MDMLNQISKQIAVLSSGEKWTVSAQDLLISRADFHSISVYLVRESQKGIFSIDQIQAKNSWFEQTTLTITKH' A
#
# COMPACT_ATOMS: atom_id res chain seq x y z
N MET A 1 13.23 13.34 1.32
CA MET A 1 12.48 12.63 2.37
C MET A 1 11.80 11.45 1.73
N ASP A 2 12.03 10.26 2.24
CA ASP A 2 11.70 9.00 1.58
C ASP A 2 10.20 8.66 1.72
N MET A 3 9.48 8.52 0.61
CA MET A 3 8.04 8.23 0.62
C MET A 3 7.73 6.90 1.28
N LEU A 4 8.61 5.91 1.13
CA LEU A 4 8.49 4.63 1.82
C LEU A 4 8.49 4.80 3.34
N ASN A 5 9.30 5.73 3.84
CA ASN A 5 9.35 6.03 5.27
C ASN A 5 8.06 6.73 5.76
N GLN A 6 7.44 7.59 4.93
CA GLN A 6 6.14 8.19 5.27
C GLN A 6 5.03 7.14 5.33
N ILE A 7 4.97 6.25 4.34
CA ILE A 7 4.00 5.15 4.29
C ILE A 7 4.22 4.20 5.48
N SER A 8 5.46 3.81 5.74
CA SER A 8 5.80 2.94 6.88
C SER A 8 5.40 3.57 8.22
N LYS A 9 5.62 4.88 8.40
CA LYS A 9 5.14 5.61 9.59
C LYS A 9 3.63 5.64 9.70
N GLN A 10 2.91 5.85 8.60
CA GLN A 10 1.44 5.80 8.61
C GLN A 10 0.95 4.42 9.03
N ILE A 11 1.50 3.35 8.47
CA ILE A 11 1.17 1.97 8.86
C ILE A 11 1.50 1.73 10.34
N ALA A 12 2.61 2.28 10.85
CA ALA A 12 2.97 2.16 12.25
C ALA A 12 1.97 2.86 13.18
N VAL A 13 1.38 3.97 12.76
CA VAL A 13 0.37 4.73 13.52
C VAL A 13 -1.02 4.08 13.50
N LEU A 14 -1.33 3.25 12.50
CA LEU A 14 -2.60 2.50 12.46
C LEU A 14 -2.79 1.67 13.74
N SER A 15 -4.03 1.53 14.18
CA SER A 15 -4.41 0.63 15.26
C SER A 15 -4.46 -0.82 14.75
N SER A 16 -4.30 -1.81 15.64
CA SER A 16 -4.51 -3.22 15.28
C SER A 16 -5.95 -3.42 14.77
N GLY A 17 -6.09 -4.06 13.61
CA GLY A 17 -7.36 -4.24 12.90
C GLY A 17 -7.80 -3.05 12.04
N GLU A 18 -7.08 -1.92 12.06
CA GLU A 18 -7.41 -0.75 11.26
C GLU A 18 -6.99 -0.93 9.80
N LYS A 19 -7.85 -0.44 8.89
CA LYS A 19 -7.64 -0.51 7.45
C LYS A 19 -7.35 0.87 6.90
N TRP A 20 -6.30 0.98 6.10
CA TRP A 20 -5.90 2.19 5.42
C TRP A 20 -5.86 1.95 3.92
N THR A 21 -6.71 2.65 3.19
CA THR A 21 -6.72 2.63 1.72
C THR A 21 -5.96 3.85 1.23
N VAL A 22 -4.96 3.63 0.38
CA VAL A 22 -4.13 4.69 -0.19
C VAL A 22 -4.01 4.52 -1.69
N SER A 23 -4.03 5.64 -2.42
CA SER A 23 -3.83 5.66 -3.87
C SER A 23 -2.60 6.43 -4.32
N ALA A 24 -2.15 6.20 -5.56
CA ALA A 24 -1.07 6.99 -6.17
C ALA A 24 -1.43 8.48 -6.26
N GLN A 25 -2.72 8.80 -6.40
CA GLN A 25 -3.23 10.17 -6.47
C GLN A 25 -3.16 10.83 -5.09
N ASP A 26 -3.50 10.10 -4.02
CA ASP A 26 -3.37 10.60 -2.65
C ASP A 26 -1.91 10.86 -2.27
N LEU A 27 -0.99 10.04 -2.80
CA LEU A 27 0.44 10.16 -2.60
C LEU A 27 1.13 11.11 -3.58
N LEU A 28 0.40 11.65 -4.56
CA LEU A 28 0.92 12.52 -5.62
C LEU A 28 2.13 11.91 -6.36
N ILE A 29 2.09 10.60 -6.65
CA ILE A 29 3.16 9.89 -7.35
C ILE A 29 2.73 9.31 -8.68
N SER A 30 3.74 8.95 -9.49
CA SER A 30 3.51 8.23 -10.74
C SER A 30 2.99 6.82 -10.48
N ARG A 31 2.33 6.26 -11.50
CA ARG A 31 1.84 4.87 -11.45
C ARG A 31 2.98 3.87 -11.28
N ALA A 32 4.12 4.11 -11.91
CA ALA A 32 5.30 3.26 -11.84
C ALA A 32 5.92 3.26 -10.44
N ASP A 33 5.97 4.43 -9.79
CA ASP A 33 6.42 4.55 -8.40
C ASP A 33 5.45 3.84 -7.46
N PHE A 34 4.14 4.03 -7.65
CA PHE A 34 3.12 3.35 -6.86
C PHE A 34 3.19 1.83 -7.00
N HIS A 35 3.43 1.33 -8.21
CA HIS A 35 3.63 -0.10 -8.45
C HIS A 35 4.87 -0.64 -7.72
N SER A 36 5.98 0.09 -7.75
CA SER A 36 7.20 -0.30 -7.03
C SER A 36 6.98 -0.34 -5.52
N ILE A 37 6.25 0.65 -4.99
CA ILE A 37 5.88 0.72 -3.57
C ILE A 37 4.93 -0.41 -3.18
N SER A 38 3.91 -0.70 -3.99
CA SER A 38 2.97 -1.79 -3.68
C SER A 38 3.68 -3.14 -3.61
N VAL A 39 4.58 -3.43 -4.55
CA VAL A 39 5.41 -4.64 -4.54
C VAL A 39 6.30 -4.69 -3.29
N TYR A 40 6.91 -3.57 -2.90
CA TYR A 40 7.71 -3.49 -1.68
C TYR A 40 6.86 -3.78 -0.43
N LEU A 41 5.70 -3.13 -0.30
CA LEU A 41 4.81 -3.30 0.84
C LEU A 41 4.28 -4.74 0.92
N VAL A 42 3.98 -5.38 -0.22
CA VAL A 42 3.55 -6.80 -0.26
C VAL A 42 4.64 -7.69 0.31
N ARG A 43 5.91 -7.47 -0.03
CA ARG A 43 7.02 -8.21 0.60
C ARG A 43 7.12 -7.91 2.09
N GLU A 44 6.94 -6.67 2.50
CA GLU A 44 7.01 -6.28 3.90
C GLU A 44 5.86 -6.87 4.74
N SER A 45 4.67 -7.02 4.14
CA SER A 45 3.52 -7.67 4.78
C SER A 45 3.75 -9.15 5.10
N GLN A 46 4.65 -9.83 4.37
CA GLN A 46 5.04 -11.21 4.66
C GLN A 46 5.79 -11.34 5.99
N LYS A 47 6.28 -10.23 6.56
CA LYS A 47 6.87 -10.18 7.91
C LYS A 47 5.83 -10.28 9.03
N GLY A 48 4.53 -10.19 8.72
CA GLY A 48 3.43 -10.40 9.66
C GLY A 48 3.00 -9.17 10.48
N ILE A 49 3.53 -7.98 10.18
CA ILE A 49 3.17 -6.72 10.89
C ILE A 49 1.82 -6.17 10.38
N PHE A 50 1.53 -6.40 9.11
CA PHE A 50 0.30 -5.96 8.46
C PHE A 50 0.03 -6.87 7.26
N SER A 51 -1.21 -6.87 6.77
CA SER A 51 -1.61 -7.52 5.52
C SER A 51 -2.02 -6.49 4.48
N ILE A 52 -1.91 -6.87 3.22
CA ILE A 52 -2.33 -6.05 2.10
C ILE A 52 -3.43 -6.77 1.35
N ASP A 53 -4.58 -6.13 1.27
CA ASP A 53 -5.63 -6.50 0.34
C ASP A 53 -5.38 -5.76 -0.96
N GLN A 54 -4.54 -6.35 -1.81
CA GLN A 54 -4.44 -5.89 -3.19
C GLN A 54 -5.65 -6.45 -3.92
N ILE A 55 -6.63 -5.58 -4.19
CA ILE A 55 -7.73 -5.90 -5.10
C ILE A 55 -7.07 -6.06 -6.48
N GLN A 56 -6.58 -7.26 -6.83
CA GLN A 56 -6.23 -7.57 -8.20
C GLN A 56 -7.55 -7.73 -8.95
N ALA A 57 -8.07 -6.65 -9.52
CA ALA A 57 -9.13 -6.80 -10.51
C ALA A 57 -8.54 -7.57 -11.70
N LYS A 58 -8.82 -8.87 -11.74
CA LYS A 58 -8.32 -9.87 -12.69
C LYS A 58 -8.52 -9.50 -14.17
N ASN A 59 -9.19 -8.39 -14.50
CA ASN A 59 -9.64 -8.03 -15.85
C ASN A 59 -9.76 -6.52 -16.12
N SER A 60 -9.03 -5.62 -15.44
CA SER A 60 -9.14 -4.19 -15.78
C SER A 60 -7.89 -3.69 -16.49
N TRP A 61 -8.10 -3.22 -17.72
CA TRP A 61 -7.17 -2.48 -18.58
C TRP A 61 -6.49 -1.27 -17.90
N PHE A 62 -6.94 -0.90 -16.70
CA PHE A 62 -6.36 0.13 -15.87
C PHE A 62 -5.60 -0.51 -14.70
N GLU A 63 -4.29 -0.33 -14.69
CA GLU A 63 -3.47 -0.59 -13.51
C GLU A 63 -4.09 0.15 -12.31
N GLN A 64 -4.57 -0.62 -11.33
CA GLN A 64 -5.15 -0.06 -10.12
C GLN A 64 -4.03 0.62 -9.33
N THR A 65 -4.24 1.91 -9.11
CA THR A 65 -3.33 2.78 -8.35
C THR A 65 -3.79 2.91 -6.91
N THR A 66 -4.39 1.86 -6.35
CA THR A 66 -4.98 1.83 -5.01
C THR A 66 -4.57 0.55 -4.28
N LEU A 67 -4.33 0.69 -2.98
CA LEU A 67 -3.87 -0.38 -2.11
C LEU A 67 -4.55 -0.24 -0.74
N THR A 68 -5.06 -1.35 -0.20
CA THR A 68 -5.62 -1.38 1.14
C THR A 68 -4.69 -2.15 2.06
N ILE A 69 -4.27 -1.51 3.15
CA ILE A 69 -3.37 -2.07 4.17
C ILE A 69 -4.19 -2.30 5.43
N THR A 70 -4.10 -3.49 6.02
CA THR A 70 -4.72 -3.83 7.30
C THR A 70 -3.64 -4.16 8.31
N LYS A 71 -3.56 -3.45 9.44
CA LYS A 71 -2.57 -3.75 10.47
C LYS A 71 -3.05 -4.89 11.38
N HIS A 72 -2.12 -5.75 11.81
CA HIS A 72 -2.36 -6.79 12.83
C HIS A 72 -1.93 -6.34 14.22
#